data_AF-A0A9X0CZ83-F1
#
_entry.id   AF-A0A9X0CZ83-F1
#
_cell.length_a   1.000
_cell.length_b   1.000
_cell.length_c   1.000
_cell.angle_alpha   90.00
_cell.angle_beta   90.00
_cell.angle_gamma   90.00
#
_symmetry.space_group_name_H-M   'P 1'
#
loop_
_entity.id
_entity.type
_entity.pdbx_description
1 polymer ?
#
loop_
_entity_poly.entity_id
_entity_poly.type
_entity_poly.pdbx_seq_one_letter_code
_entity_poly.pdbx_strand_id
1 'polypeptide(L)'
;MPGPTVLNGVYMFPNGDKYDGEYIQAEEGLQRQGYGIHTTSDGLSYYGNWNGDKMNGQGKLLHPSGALYEGEFVNNMFHGYGKYTWPDGSFYDGNFNENKLEGQGTFTDVKSQVWYGNFTHKAAPGLKFKLDM
;
A
#
# COMPACT_ATOMS: atom_id res chain seq x y z
N MET A 1 -23.76 -12.55 20.34
CA MET A 1 -24.23 -12.80 18.96
C MET A 1 -23.05 -13.32 18.15
N PRO A 2 -23.23 -14.27 17.23
CA PRO A 2 -22.17 -14.57 16.27
C PRO A 2 -21.83 -13.30 15.49
N GLY A 3 -20.55 -13.09 15.17
CA GLY A 3 -20.12 -11.97 14.34
C GLY A 3 -20.70 -12.03 12.92
N PRO A 4 -20.50 -10.99 12.10
CA PRO A 4 -20.91 -11.01 10.71
C PRO A 4 -20.27 -12.19 9.97
N THR A 5 -21.03 -12.83 9.08
CA THR A 5 -20.53 -13.94 8.24
C THR A 5 -19.66 -13.38 7.13
N VAL A 6 -18.43 -13.87 7.02
CA VAL A 6 -17.52 -13.55 5.92
C VAL A 6 -17.84 -14.46 4.72
N LEU A 7 -18.02 -13.83 3.56
CA LEU A 7 -18.28 -14.44 2.26
C LEU A 7 -17.11 -14.14 1.33
N ASN A 8 -17.02 -14.82 0.19
CA ASN A 8 -15.99 -14.58 -0.82
C ASN A 8 -16.64 -14.52 -2.21
N GLY A 9 -16.16 -13.62 -3.06
CA GLY A 9 -16.66 -13.51 -4.43
C GLY A 9 -16.22 -12.26 -5.17
N VAL A 10 -16.72 -12.13 -6.39
CA VAL A 10 -16.42 -11.04 -7.31
C VAL A 10 -17.59 -10.06 -7.37
N TYR A 11 -17.31 -8.77 -7.21
CA TYR A 11 -18.29 -7.70 -7.29
C TYR A 11 -17.83 -6.59 -8.24
N MET A 12 -18.78 -6.08 -9.04
CA MET A 12 -18.57 -4.92 -9.90
C MET A 12 -19.32 -3.73 -9.29
N PHE A 13 -18.60 -2.68 -8.92
CA PHE A 13 -19.19 -1.45 -8.40
C PHE A 13 -19.83 -0.62 -9.53
N PRO A 14 -20.83 0.21 -9.21
CA PRO A 14 -21.44 1.11 -10.20
C PRO A 14 -20.46 2.08 -10.88
N ASN A 15 -19.34 2.41 -10.24
CA ASN A 15 -18.28 3.25 -10.80
C ASN A 15 -17.33 2.49 -11.77
N GLY A 16 -17.60 1.20 -12.04
CA GLY A 16 -16.80 0.34 -12.90
C GLY A 16 -15.66 -0.37 -12.18
N ASP A 17 -15.44 -0.12 -10.88
CA ASP A 17 -14.41 -0.83 -10.13
C ASP A 17 -14.78 -2.30 -9.98
N LYS A 18 -13.76 -3.16 -9.96
CA LYS A 18 -13.88 -4.59 -9.71
C LYS A 18 -13.27 -4.91 -8.35
N TYR A 19 -13.98 -5.70 -7.55
CA TYR A 19 -13.44 -6.34 -6.35
C TYR A 19 -13.55 -7.86 -6.45
N ASP A 20 -12.51 -8.55 -6.02
CA ASP A 20 -12.43 -10.00 -5.94
C ASP A 20 -11.82 -10.37 -4.59
N GLY A 21 -12.65 -10.84 -3.65
CA GLY A 21 -12.16 -11.10 -2.30
C GLY A 21 -13.24 -11.36 -1.27
N GLU A 22 -12.82 -11.27 -0.01
CA GLU A 22 -13.66 -11.47 1.15
C GLU A 22 -14.55 -10.24 1.45
N TYR A 23 -15.80 -10.47 1.85
CA TYR A 23 -16.72 -9.40 2.19
C TYR A 23 -17.74 -9.86 3.24
N ILE A 24 -18.38 -8.89 3.88
CA ILE A 24 -19.54 -9.13 4.74
C ILE A 24 -20.76 -8.42 4.16
N GLN A 25 -21.94 -8.98 4.41
CA GLN A 25 -23.20 -8.26 4.21
C GLN A 25 -23.44 -7.35 5.41
N ALA A 26 -23.26 -6.05 5.22
CA ALA A 26 -23.58 -5.01 6.20
C ALA A 26 -24.96 -4.39 5.90
N GLU A 27 -25.44 -3.55 6.82
CA GLU A 27 -26.73 -2.84 6.67
C GLU A 27 -26.75 -1.93 5.44
N GLU A 28 -25.62 -1.29 5.12
CA GLU A 28 -25.47 -0.37 3.99
C GLU A 28 -25.08 -1.08 2.67
N GLY A 29 -24.96 -2.41 2.68
CA GLY A 29 -24.61 -3.21 1.51
C GLY A 29 -23.40 -4.11 1.74
N LEU A 30 -22.69 -4.45 0.66
CA LEU A 30 -21.49 -5.27 0.73
C LEU A 30 -20.32 -4.42 1.24
N GLN A 31 -19.61 -4.91 2.24
CA GLN A 31 -18.44 -4.26 2.82
C GLN A 31 -17.23 -5.18 2.68
N ARG A 32 -16.14 -4.66 2.10
CA ARG A 32 -14.89 -5.42 1.92
C ARG A 32 -14.26 -5.75 3.27
N GLN A 33 -13.81 -6.99 3.42
CA GLN A 33 -13.24 -7.54 4.64
C GLN A 33 -12.15 -8.55 4.26
N GLY A 34 -11.19 -8.86 5.14
CA GLY A 34 -10.21 -9.92 4.87
C GLY A 34 -9.36 -9.63 3.64
N TYR A 35 -8.87 -10.65 2.94
CA TYR A 35 -8.04 -10.47 1.76
C TYR A 35 -8.89 -10.23 0.50
N GLY A 36 -8.46 -9.29 -0.34
CA GLY A 36 -9.07 -9.09 -1.65
C GLY A 36 -8.29 -8.17 -2.58
N ILE A 37 -8.69 -8.21 -3.84
CA ILE A 37 -8.12 -7.44 -4.93
C ILE A 37 -9.16 -6.41 -5.37
N HIS A 38 -8.82 -5.12 -5.31
CA HIS A 38 -9.63 -4.03 -5.84
C HIS A 38 -8.92 -3.41 -7.04
N THR A 39 -9.56 -3.40 -8.19
CA THR A 39 -9.08 -2.73 -9.40
C THR A 39 -10.05 -1.62 -9.75
N THR A 40 -9.58 -0.37 -9.77
CA THR A 40 -10.40 0.75 -10.21
C THR A 40 -10.55 0.73 -11.72
N SER A 41 -11.61 1.37 -12.22
CA SER A 41 -11.80 1.55 -13.67
C SER A 41 -10.64 2.32 -14.34
N ASP A 42 -9.93 3.16 -13.59
CA ASP A 42 -8.72 3.88 -14.03
C ASP A 42 -7.43 3.03 -13.97
N GLY A 43 -7.51 1.77 -13.53
CA GLY A 43 -6.40 0.81 -13.53
C GLY A 43 -5.55 0.74 -12.26
N LEU A 44 -5.87 1.54 -11.23
CA LEU A 44 -5.22 1.39 -9.92
C LEU A 44 -5.64 0.06 -9.31
N SER A 45 -4.68 -0.72 -8.82
CA SER A 45 -4.95 -2.04 -8.25
C SER A 45 -4.39 -2.17 -6.84
N TYR A 46 -5.22 -2.55 -5.89
CA TYR A 46 -4.81 -2.95 -4.54
C TYR A 46 -4.98 -4.45 -4.36
N TYR A 47 -3.97 -5.09 -3.79
CA TYR A 47 -3.96 -6.50 -3.41
C TYR A 47 -3.62 -6.57 -1.93
N GLY A 48 -4.55 -6.95 -1.07
CA GLY A 48 -4.23 -6.97 0.35
C GLY A 48 -5.42 -7.09 1.27
N ASN A 49 -5.15 -6.77 2.53
CA ASN A 49 -6.10 -6.91 3.62
C ASN A 49 -7.03 -5.70 3.72
N TRP A 50 -8.30 -5.99 3.94
CA TRP A 50 -9.40 -5.05 4.10
C TRP A 50 -10.01 -5.23 5.48
N ASN A 51 -10.37 -4.12 6.10
CA ASN A 51 -11.17 -4.10 7.32
C ASN A 51 -12.17 -2.97 7.22
N GLY A 52 -13.44 -3.30 7.03
CA GLY A 52 -14.51 -2.33 6.89
C GLY A 52 -14.29 -1.33 5.75
N ASP A 53 -14.12 -1.83 4.52
CA ASP A 53 -13.86 -1.02 3.31
C ASP A 53 -12.58 -0.18 3.31
N LYS A 54 -11.69 -0.41 4.27
CA LYS A 54 -10.39 0.26 4.35
C LYS A 54 -9.27 -0.74 4.20
N MET A 55 -8.27 -0.39 3.39
CA MET A 55 -6.99 -1.12 3.33
C MET A 55 -6.35 -1.07 4.71
N ASN A 56 -6.11 -2.23 5.31
CA ASN A 56 -5.57 -2.40 6.66
C ASN A 56 -4.76 -3.68 6.77
N GLY A 57 -3.53 -3.59 7.26
CA GLY A 57 -2.58 -4.71 7.30
C GLY A 57 -1.70 -4.74 6.04
N GLN A 58 -1.14 -5.89 5.71
CA GLN A 58 -0.22 -6.01 4.58
C GLN A 58 -0.95 -5.91 3.24
N GLY A 59 -0.35 -5.20 2.28
CA GLY A 59 -0.89 -5.08 0.94
C GLY A 59 0.09 -4.52 -0.09
N LYS A 60 -0.37 -4.50 -1.33
CA LYS A 60 0.33 -4.02 -2.51
C LYS A 60 -0.57 -3.07 -3.29
N LEU A 61 -0.15 -1.83 -3.50
CA LEU A 61 -0.88 -0.83 -4.27
C LEU A 61 -0.09 -0.47 -5.53
N LEU A 62 -0.61 -0.87 -6.69
CA LEU A 62 -0.06 -0.56 -8.01
C LEU A 62 -0.84 0.60 -8.63
N HIS A 63 -0.13 1.69 -8.89
CA HIS A 63 -0.68 2.85 -9.59
C HIS A 63 -0.51 2.69 -11.11
N PRO A 64 -1.45 3.19 -11.94
CA PRO A 64 -1.34 3.14 -13.40
C PRO A 64 -0.08 3.76 -13.99
N SER A 65 0.54 4.70 -13.26
CA SER A 65 1.82 5.30 -13.64
C SER A 65 3.02 4.33 -13.53
N GLY A 66 2.84 3.14 -12.96
CA GLY A 66 3.91 2.20 -12.63
C GLY A 66 4.49 2.37 -11.23
N ALA A 67 4.04 3.39 -10.47
CA ALA A 67 4.42 3.51 -9.06
C ALA A 67 3.81 2.36 -8.25
N LEU A 68 4.58 1.84 -7.30
CA LEU A 68 4.22 0.65 -6.54
C LEU A 68 4.55 0.83 -5.07
N TYR A 69 3.59 0.55 -4.19
CA TYR A 69 3.84 0.39 -2.76
C TYR A 69 3.57 -1.04 -2.31
N GLU A 70 4.46 -1.61 -1.52
CA GLU A 70 4.35 -2.92 -0.87
C GLU A 70 4.66 -2.76 0.61
N GLY A 71 3.68 -2.98 1.49
CA GLY A 71 3.89 -2.78 2.92
C GLY A 71 2.61 -2.76 3.73
N GLU A 72 2.70 -2.18 4.92
CA GLU A 72 1.57 -2.07 5.85
C GLU A 72 0.67 -0.87 5.52
N PHE A 73 -0.64 -1.10 5.67
CA PHE A 73 -1.68 -0.10 5.53
C PHE A 73 -2.42 0.06 6.85
N VAL A 74 -2.79 1.30 7.18
CA VAL A 74 -3.73 1.61 8.26
C VAL A 74 -4.72 2.64 7.73
N ASN A 75 -6.00 2.30 7.74
CA ASN A 75 -7.08 3.19 7.28
C ASN A 75 -6.82 3.82 5.89
N ASN A 76 -6.44 3.00 4.90
CA ASN A 76 -6.09 3.44 3.54
C ASN A 76 -4.77 4.18 3.37
N MET A 77 -3.96 4.32 4.42
CA MET A 77 -2.69 5.02 4.36
C MET A 77 -1.51 4.05 4.50
N PHE A 78 -0.42 4.30 3.79
CA PHE A 78 0.85 3.61 4.04
C PHE A 78 1.29 3.88 5.47
N HIS A 79 1.66 2.82 6.17
CA HIS A 79 2.05 2.85 7.57
C HIS A 79 3.11 1.78 7.82
N GLY A 80 3.76 1.82 8.99
CA GLY A 80 4.73 0.80 9.38
C GLY A 80 5.87 0.66 8.38
N TYR A 81 6.40 -0.55 8.23
CA TYR A 81 7.46 -0.82 7.25
C TYR A 81 6.87 -1.08 5.86
N GLY A 82 7.50 -0.51 4.83
CA GLY A 82 7.13 -0.79 3.45
C GLY A 82 8.20 -0.37 2.44
N LYS A 83 7.94 -0.72 1.19
CA LYS A 83 8.75 -0.37 0.03
C LYS A 83 7.91 0.43 -0.96
N TYR A 84 8.36 1.62 -1.31
CA TYR A 84 7.79 2.42 -2.38
C TYR A 84 8.74 2.46 -3.56
N THR A 85 8.29 2.02 -4.73
CA THR A 85 9.02 2.06 -5.99
C THR A 85 8.39 3.12 -6.89
N TRP A 86 9.20 4.09 -7.34
CA TRP A 86 8.79 5.11 -8.28
C TRP A 86 8.78 4.58 -9.73
N PRO A 87 8.05 5.23 -10.65
CA PRO A 87 8.00 4.81 -12.06
C PRO A 87 9.35 4.75 -12.77
N ASP A 88 10.35 5.50 -12.31
CA ASP A 88 11.71 5.50 -12.86
C ASP A 88 12.56 4.29 -12.38
N GLY A 89 12.02 3.47 -11.48
CA GLY A 89 12.69 2.31 -10.90
C GLY A 89 13.50 2.60 -9.64
N SER A 90 13.63 3.87 -9.24
CA SER A 90 14.15 4.19 -7.90
C SER A 90 13.18 3.69 -6.83
N PHE A 91 13.67 3.39 -5.64
CA PHE A 91 12.81 2.93 -4.55
C PHE A 91 13.31 3.35 -3.17
N TYR A 92 12.38 3.43 -2.24
CA TYR A 92 12.61 3.59 -0.82
C TYR A 92 12.12 2.35 -0.09
N ASP A 93 12.90 1.89 0.87
CA ASP A 93 12.63 0.72 1.71
C ASP A 93 12.84 1.15 3.17
N GLY A 94 11.76 1.29 3.94
CA GLY A 94 11.80 1.87 5.28
C GLY A 94 10.42 2.14 5.88
N ASN A 95 10.36 2.98 6.92
CA ASN A 95 9.09 3.21 7.62
C ASN A 95 8.26 4.33 6.99
N PHE A 96 6.94 4.19 7.13
CA PHE A 96 5.92 5.09 6.67
C PHE A 96 4.99 5.45 7.81
N ASN A 97 4.49 6.68 7.78
CA ASN A 97 3.45 7.16 8.66
C ASN A 97 2.53 8.09 7.86
N GLU A 98 1.25 7.72 7.77
CA GLU A 98 0.22 8.48 7.03
C GLU A 98 0.67 8.88 5.61
N ASN A 99 1.16 7.89 4.84
CA ASN A 99 1.69 8.06 3.47
C ASN A 99 3.03 8.79 3.35
N LYS A 100 3.68 9.15 4.45
CA LYS A 100 4.96 9.87 4.44
C LYS A 100 6.08 8.95 4.88
N LEU A 101 7.25 9.12 4.25
CA LEU A 101 8.50 8.50 4.68
C LEU A 101 8.85 8.99 6.08
N GLU A 102 9.10 8.08 7.01
CA GLU A 102 9.45 8.41 8.40
C GLU A 102 10.49 7.44 8.95
N GLY A 103 11.38 7.92 9.82
CA GLY A 103 12.34 7.07 10.52
C GLY A 103 13.46 6.53 9.62
N GLN A 104 14.04 5.40 10.04
CA GLN A 104 15.14 4.77 9.30
C GLN A 104 14.65 4.14 8.00
N GLY A 105 15.42 4.35 6.94
CA GLY A 105 15.17 3.70 5.65
C GLY A 105 16.38 3.76 4.72
N THR A 106 16.20 3.12 3.57
CA THR A 106 17.18 3.06 2.48
C THR A 106 16.51 3.54 1.21
N PHE A 107 17.10 4.53 0.56
CA PHE A 107 16.74 4.96 -0.80
C PHE A 107 17.76 4.40 -1.79
N THR A 108 17.29 3.84 -2.90
CA THR A 108 18.12 3.40 -4.02
C THR A 108 17.67 4.14 -5.28
N ASP A 109 18.60 4.82 -5.97
CA ASP A 109 18.27 5.54 -7.20
C ASP A 109 18.30 4.61 -8.43
N VAL A 110 18.01 5.22 -9.58
CA VAL A 110 18.01 4.55 -10.89
C VAL A 110 19.39 4.05 -11.34
N LYS A 111 20.48 4.48 -10.68
CA LYS A 111 21.86 4.04 -10.92
C LYS A 111 22.32 3.00 -9.90
N SER A 112 21.38 2.46 -9.10
CA SER A 112 21.67 1.52 -8.00
C SER A 112 22.57 2.10 -6.90
N GLN A 113 22.67 3.42 -6.82
CA GLN A 113 23.32 4.10 -5.69
C GLN A 113 22.41 3.99 -4.47
N VAL A 114 23.00 3.74 -3.30
CA VAL A 114 22.26 3.46 -2.07
C VAL A 114 22.55 4.53 -1.03
N TRP A 115 21.49 5.14 -0.48
CA TRP A 115 21.53 6.09 0.62
C TRP A 115 20.73 5.56 1.79
N TYR A 116 21.30 5.58 2.98
CA TYR A 116 20.62 5.17 4.21
C TYR A 116 20.65 6.29 5.23
N GLY A 117 19.60 6.37 6.05
CA GLY A 117 19.53 7.35 7.12
C GLY A 117 18.12 7.54 7.63
N ASN A 118 17.93 8.65 8.34
CA ASN A 118 16.64 9.02 8.93
C ASN A 118 15.89 9.97 8.00
N PHE A 119 14.70 9.55 7.57
CA PHE A 119 13.80 10.31 6.70
C PHE A 119 12.72 10.97 7.56
N THR A 120 12.41 12.22 7.27
CA THR A 120 11.38 13.01 7.96
C THR A 120 10.51 13.72 6.93
N HIS A 121 9.51 13.01 6.43
CA HIS A 121 8.53 13.49 5.44
C HIS A 121 9.17 13.99 4.14
N LYS A 122 9.61 15.27 4.12
CA LYS A 122 10.23 15.96 2.97
C LYS A 122 11.74 16.13 3.10
N ALA A 123 12.30 15.86 4.27
CA ALA A 123 13.72 16.01 4.51
C ALA A 123 14.35 14.63 4.77
N ALA A 124 15.60 14.47 4.35
CA ALA A 124 16.42 13.31 4.67
C ALA A 124 17.74 13.79 5.29
N PRO A 125 17.70 14.37 6.50
CA PRO A 125 18.89 14.87 7.16
C PRO A 125 19.83 13.71 7.51
N GLY A 126 21.11 13.85 7.15
CA GLY A 126 22.15 12.89 7.53
C GLY A 126 22.16 11.60 6.71
N LEU A 127 21.64 11.60 5.48
CA LEU A 127 21.84 10.49 4.55
C LEU A 127 23.32 10.19 4.35
N LYS A 128 23.67 8.92 4.48
CA LYS A 128 25.00 8.39 4.19
C LYS A 128 24.94 7.63 2.88
N PHE A 129 25.82 8.00 1.96
CA PHE A 129 26.01 7.26 0.72
C PHE A 129 26.81 5.99 1.03
N LYS A 130 26.28 4.83 0.63
CA LYS A 130 27.02 3.57 0.71
C LYS A 130 27.97 3.51 -0.51
N LEU A 131 29.25 3.79 -0.29
CA LEU A 131 30.28 3.45 -1.28
C LEU A 131 30.48 1.94 -1.24
N ASP A 132 30.30 1.29 -2.39
CA ASP A 132 30.92 -0.01 -2.62
C ASP A 132 32.44 0.23 -2.76
N MET A 133 33.21 -0.25 -1.79
CA MET A 133 34.68 -0.32 -1.83
C MET A 133 35.12 -1.68 -2.36
#